data_AF-A0A3M1YEX0-F1
#
_entry.id   AF-A0A3M1YEX0-F1
#
_cell.length_a   1.000
_cell.length_b   1.000
_cell.length_c   1.000
_cell.angle_alpha   90.00
_cell.angle_beta   90.00
_cell.angle_gamma   90.00
#
_symmetry.space_group_name_H-M   'P 1'
#
loop_
_entity.id
_entity.type
_entity.pdbx_description
1 polymer ?
#
loop_
_entity_poly.entity_id
_entity_poly.type
_entity_poly.pdbx_seq_one_letter_code
_entity_poly.pdbx_strand_id
1 'polypeptide(L)'
;MNALVILQQALAHTINADPVLCLAHAVAWLDPLHGELEDMDMPESEDDTVRVALHVLRRAFPEIYFDTLQAMCQGTSYQRLDHLICDAVQAQGIPLDNLEWIGWGIPLPAYGALLDDPDFYTTHPDVISVLECFGISPQPNPYNIVIPDVTYKVADIIADDLLQQPENHWRQVAWLIRWVTSSTNNSCVDWDEEMMSSVQPLSWDADDIAFAREIVEEADGIMADVHAGLTWISQNPTSLEVLSRNVQKIYQTKDQKNARYQLEWSCPTQRDERGTQSVA
;
A
#
# COMPACT_ATOMS: atom_id res chain seq x y z
N MET A 1 -52.81 39.73 10.27
CA MET A 1 -51.38 39.56 9.91
C MET A 1 -50.85 38.41 10.75
N ASN A 2 -50.33 37.36 10.13
CA ASN A 2 -50.00 36.11 10.83
C ASN A 2 -48.81 36.35 11.77
N ALA A 3 -48.97 36.11 13.08
CA ALA A 3 -47.93 36.35 14.10
C ALA A 3 -46.62 35.61 13.78
N LEU A 4 -46.73 34.48 13.08
CA LEU A 4 -45.59 33.66 12.64
C LEU A 4 -44.75 34.37 11.57
N VAL A 5 -45.39 35.14 10.67
CA VAL A 5 -44.70 35.94 9.65
C VAL A 5 -43.97 37.12 10.28
N ILE A 6 -44.55 37.75 11.31
CA ILE A 6 -43.92 38.86 12.05
C ILE A 6 -42.68 38.34 12.79
N LEU A 7 -42.79 37.18 13.43
CA LEU A 7 -41.67 36.52 14.12
C LEU A 7 -40.54 36.14 13.15
N GLN A 8 -40.87 35.57 11.98
CA GLN A 8 -39.88 35.26 10.94
C GLN A 8 -39.16 36.51 10.42
N GLN A 9 -39.89 37.60 10.20
CA GLN A 9 -39.30 38.87 9.76
C GLN A 9 -38.40 39.49 10.83
N ALA A 10 -38.81 39.45 12.10
CA ALA A 10 -37.99 39.93 13.21
C ALA A 10 -36.70 39.10 13.35
N LEU A 11 -36.80 37.77 13.26
CA LEU A 11 -35.66 36.87 13.31
C LEU A 11 -34.68 37.14 12.15
N ALA A 12 -35.19 37.21 10.91
CA ALA A 12 -34.38 37.50 9.73
C ALA A 12 -33.70 38.87 9.83
N HIS A 13 -34.38 39.89 10.36
CA HIS A 13 -33.80 41.20 10.60
C HIS A 13 -32.65 41.13 11.63
N THR A 14 -32.84 40.37 12.71
CA THR A 14 -31.84 40.22 13.78
C THR A 14 -30.61 39.47 13.30
N ILE A 15 -30.80 38.39 12.52
CA ILE A 15 -29.73 37.61 11.89
C ILE A 15 -28.93 38.48 10.91
N ASN A 16 -29.60 39.27 10.08
CA ASN A 16 -28.93 40.11 9.09
C ASN A 16 -28.26 41.37 9.68
N ALA A 17 -28.66 41.79 10.88
CA ALA A 17 -28.08 42.97 11.56
C ALA A 17 -26.74 42.65 12.26
N ASP A 18 -26.49 41.38 12.61
CA ASP A 18 -25.24 40.93 13.19
C ASP A 18 -24.39 40.23 12.11
N PRO A 19 -23.21 40.77 11.75
CA PRO A 19 -22.36 40.18 10.71
C PRO A 19 -21.94 38.72 10.99
N VAL A 20 -21.77 38.34 12.25
CA VAL A 20 -21.37 36.97 12.64
C VAL A 20 -22.57 36.03 12.47
N LEU A 21 -23.76 36.44 12.89
CA LEU A 21 -24.97 35.64 12.70
C LEU A 21 -25.38 35.56 11.22
N CYS A 22 -25.19 36.64 10.47
CA CYS A 22 -25.44 36.67 9.02
C CYS A 22 -24.50 35.70 8.31
N LEU A 23 -23.21 35.70 8.66
CA LEU A 23 -22.23 34.75 8.12
C LEU A 23 -22.58 33.30 8.54
N ALA A 24 -22.87 33.06 9.82
CA ALA A 24 -23.26 31.74 10.31
C ALA A 24 -24.53 31.21 9.62
N HIS A 25 -25.52 32.08 9.39
CA HIS A 25 -26.75 31.75 8.67
C HIS A 25 -26.50 31.49 7.18
N ALA A 26 -25.64 32.28 6.54
CA ALA A 26 -25.23 32.04 5.15
C ALA A 26 -24.48 30.72 5.01
N VAL A 27 -23.54 30.42 5.93
CA VAL A 27 -22.80 29.15 5.95
C VAL A 27 -23.76 27.99 6.18
N ALA A 28 -24.65 28.07 7.17
CA ALA A 28 -25.63 27.02 7.43
C ALA A 28 -26.58 26.79 6.24
N TRP A 29 -26.98 27.85 5.53
CA TRP A 29 -27.89 27.77 4.39
C TRP A 29 -27.24 27.28 3.10
N LEU A 30 -25.96 27.59 2.91
CA LEU A 30 -25.18 27.24 1.71
C LEU A 30 -24.37 25.94 1.89
N ASP A 31 -24.36 25.36 3.09
CA ASP A 31 -23.71 24.07 3.35
C ASP A 31 -24.45 22.96 2.58
N PRO A 32 -23.82 22.31 1.59
CA PRO A 32 -24.45 21.22 0.83
C PRO A 32 -24.77 19.99 1.70
N LEU A 33 -24.31 19.97 2.96
CA LEU A 33 -24.51 18.89 3.93
C LEU A 33 -25.52 19.27 5.03
N HIS A 34 -26.47 20.19 4.80
CA HIS A 34 -27.46 20.66 5.79
C HIS A 34 -28.46 19.58 6.30
N GLY A 35 -28.22 18.29 6.09
CA GLY A 35 -29.04 17.18 6.57
C GLY A 35 -28.23 16.18 7.41
N GLU A 36 -28.90 15.52 8.37
CA GLU A 36 -28.31 14.41 9.12
C GLU A 36 -28.05 13.24 8.17
N LEU A 37 -26.78 12.90 8.01
CA LEU A 37 -26.28 11.77 7.22
C LEU A 37 -25.89 10.63 8.18
N GLU A 38 -26.79 10.28 9.10
CA GLU A 38 -26.51 9.23 10.10
C GLU A 38 -26.46 7.82 9.47
N ASP A 39 -27.03 7.63 8.28
CA ASP A 39 -27.00 6.38 7.52
C ASP A 39 -26.73 6.68 6.03
N MET A 40 -25.48 6.96 5.67
CA MET A 40 -25.11 7.04 4.25
C MET A 40 -24.99 5.62 3.68
N ASP A 41 -26.06 5.17 3.05
CA ASP A 41 -26.02 3.99 2.16
C ASP A 41 -24.95 4.18 1.08
N MET A 42 -24.54 3.05 0.48
CA MET A 42 -23.61 3.03 -0.64
C MET A 42 -24.03 4.04 -1.73
N PRO A 43 -23.12 4.92 -2.23
CA PRO A 43 -23.47 5.86 -3.28
C PRO A 43 -24.00 5.13 -4.53
N GLU A 44 -25.21 5.48 -4.95
CA GLU A 44 -25.85 4.93 -6.15
C GLU A 44 -25.68 5.85 -7.37
N SER A 45 -25.08 7.03 -7.18
CA SER A 45 -24.89 8.06 -8.21
C SER A 45 -23.63 8.90 -8.02
N GLU A 46 -23.21 9.63 -9.06
CA GLU A 46 -22.12 10.61 -8.99
C GLU A 46 -22.41 11.70 -7.93
N ASP A 47 -23.65 12.17 -7.86
CA ASP A 47 -24.08 13.18 -6.88
C ASP A 47 -23.99 12.64 -5.44
N ASP A 48 -24.37 11.38 -5.22
CA ASP A 48 -24.20 10.72 -3.92
C ASP A 48 -22.73 10.55 -3.57
N THR A 49 -21.89 10.15 -4.52
CA THR A 49 -20.45 10.00 -4.33
C THR A 49 -19.81 11.32 -3.91
N VAL A 50 -20.15 12.43 -4.58
CA VAL A 50 -19.67 13.77 -4.20
C VAL A 50 -20.19 14.15 -2.81
N ARG A 51 -21.44 13.82 -2.46
CA ARG A 51 -21.99 14.08 -1.12
C ARG A 51 -21.26 13.31 -0.02
N VAL A 52 -20.94 12.04 -0.25
CA VAL A 52 -20.11 11.22 0.67
C VAL A 52 -18.73 11.87 0.81
N ALA A 53 -18.10 12.20 -0.32
CA ALA A 53 -16.79 12.82 -0.33
C ALA A 53 -16.76 14.13 0.47
N LEU A 54 -17.72 15.03 0.25
CA LEU A 54 -17.82 16.28 1.00
C LEU A 54 -17.94 16.05 2.51
N HIS A 55 -18.68 15.03 2.94
CA HIS A 55 -18.79 14.68 4.37
C HIS A 55 -17.45 14.24 4.94
N VAL A 56 -16.74 13.35 4.24
CA VAL A 56 -15.41 12.89 4.61
C VAL A 56 -14.43 14.05 4.66
N LEU A 57 -14.31 14.80 3.57
CA LEU A 57 -13.37 15.91 3.43
C LEU A 57 -13.61 16.99 4.49
N ARG A 58 -14.86 17.33 4.82
CA ARG A 58 -15.15 18.33 5.86
C ARG A 58 -14.50 17.99 7.20
N ARG A 59 -14.43 16.71 7.55
CA ARG A 59 -13.91 16.22 8.83
C ARG A 59 -12.42 15.93 8.76
N ALA A 60 -12.00 15.25 7.71
CA ALA A 60 -10.65 14.72 7.54
C ALA A 60 -9.69 15.71 6.85
N PHE A 61 -10.18 16.47 5.87
CA PHE A 61 -9.40 17.36 5.01
C PHE A 61 -10.08 18.72 4.75
N PRO A 62 -10.23 19.59 5.77
CA PRO A 62 -11.04 20.81 5.66
C PRO A 62 -10.63 21.75 4.53
N GLU A 63 -9.34 21.80 4.20
CA GLU A 63 -8.82 22.61 3.08
C GLU A 63 -9.26 22.05 1.73
N ILE A 64 -9.16 20.72 1.53
CA ILE A 64 -9.61 20.04 0.30
C ILE A 64 -11.13 20.20 0.15
N TYR A 65 -11.87 20.12 1.26
CA TYR A 65 -13.31 20.40 1.27
C TYR A 65 -13.62 21.81 0.74
N PHE A 66 -12.91 22.82 1.23
CA PHE A 66 -13.13 24.21 0.80
C PHE A 66 -12.85 24.40 -0.71
N ASP A 67 -11.73 23.87 -1.19
CA ASP A 67 -11.36 23.92 -2.61
C ASP A 67 -12.41 23.20 -3.48
N THR A 68 -12.91 22.06 -3.01
CA THR A 68 -13.97 21.29 -3.67
C THR A 68 -15.26 22.10 -3.77
N LEU A 69 -15.71 22.74 -2.68
CA LEU A 69 -16.89 23.60 -2.69
C LEU A 69 -16.74 24.75 -3.69
N GLN A 70 -15.57 25.39 -3.72
CA GLN A 70 -15.31 26.48 -4.65
C GLN A 70 -15.39 26.00 -6.11
N ALA A 71 -14.83 24.82 -6.41
CA ALA A 71 -14.92 24.20 -7.73
C ALA A 71 -16.37 23.85 -8.11
N MET A 72 -17.16 23.34 -7.17
CA MET A 72 -18.58 23.05 -7.39
C MET A 72 -19.39 24.32 -7.69
N CYS A 73 -19.15 25.41 -6.95
CA CYS A 73 -19.80 26.70 -7.22
C CYS A 73 -19.48 27.27 -8.61
N GLN A 74 -18.36 26.84 -9.22
CA GLN A 74 -17.98 27.21 -10.59
C GLN A 74 -18.60 26.29 -11.66
N GLY A 75 -19.38 25.28 -11.27
CA GLY A 75 -20.00 24.32 -12.19
C GLY A 75 -19.02 23.29 -12.75
N THR A 76 -18.00 22.92 -11.96
CA THR A 76 -17.03 21.88 -12.34
C THR A 76 -17.72 20.53 -12.51
N SER A 77 -17.32 19.76 -13.54
CA SER A 77 -17.87 18.43 -13.79
C SER A 77 -17.41 17.40 -12.76
N TYR A 78 -18.16 16.31 -12.60
CA TYR A 78 -17.81 15.18 -11.73
C TYR A 78 -16.37 14.68 -11.95
N GLN A 79 -16.00 14.32 -13.19
CA GLN A 79 -14.64 13.87 -13.51
C GLN A 79 -13.53 14.83 -13.05
N ARG A 80 -13.79 16.14 -13.08
CA ARG A 80 -12.80 17.12 -12.68
C ARG A 80 -12.75 17.28 -11.15
N LEU A 81 -13.89 17.09 -10.47
CA LEU A 81 -13.95 17.01 -9.00
C LEU A 81 -13.28 15.74 -8.49
N ASP A 82 -13.55 14.60 -9.11
CA ASP A 82 -12.90 13.31 -8.83
C ASP A 82 -11.37 13.45 -8.84
N HIS A 83 -10.78 13.88 -9.95
CA HIS A 83 -9.34 14.15 -10.01
C HIS A 83 -8.86 15.17 -8.97
N LEU A 84 -9.60 16.27 -8.76
CA LEU A 84 -9.20 17.30 -7.80
C LEU A 84 -9.10 16.73 -6.37
N ILE A 85 -10.06 15.90 -5.98
CA ILE A 85 -10.12 15.31 -4.64
C ILE A 85 -9.09 14.19 -4.52
N CYS A 86 -9.07 13.24 -5.46
CA CYS A 86 -8.15 12.11 -5.46
C CYS A 86 -6.69 12.58 -5.45
N ASP A 87 -6.30 13.50 -6.34
CA ASP A 87 -4.93 14.05 -6.38
C ASP A 87 -4.56 14.73 -5.05
N ALA A 88 -5.49 15.49 -4.45
CA ALA A 88 -5.24 16.21 -3.22
C ALA A 88 -5.12 15.27 -2.01
N VAL A 89 -5.95 14.22 -1.92
CA VAL A 89 -5.87 13.18 -0.89
C VAL A 89 -4.62 12.31 -1.09
N GLN A 90 -4.25 12.00 -2.33
CA GLN A 90 -3.02 11.30 -2.66
C GLN A 90 -1.77 12.10 -2.30
N ALA A 91 -1.77 13.42 -2.50
CA ALA A 91 -0.71 14.30 -2.04
C ALA A 91 -0.56 14.32 -0.50
N GLN A 92 -1.55 13.83 0.23
CA GLN A 92 -1.52 13.64 1.67
C GLN A 92 -1.05 12.23 2.09
N GLY A 93 -0.63 11.39 1.15
CA GLY A 93 -0.09 10.05 1.42
C GLY A 93 -1.14 8.93 1.50
N ILE A 94 -2.37 9.14 1.00
CA ILE A 94 -3.42 8.12 0.95
C ILE A 94 -3.72 7.77 -0.51
N PRO A 95 -3.60 6.50 -0.93
CA PRO A 95 -3.76 6.12 -2.34
C PRO A 95 -5.23 6.04 -2.75
N LEU A 96 -5.87 7.20 -2.93
CA LEU A 96 -7.22 7.32 -3.46
C LEU A 96 -7.16 7.65 -4.96
N ASP A 97 -7.58 6.73 -5.81
CA ASP A 97 -7.50 6.82 -7.28
C ASP A 97 -8.87 7.03 -7.97
N ASN A 98 -9.95 6.64 -7.30
CA ASN A 98 -11.33 6.86 -7.74
C ASN A 98 -12.19 7.26 -6.53
N LEU A 99 -12.93 8.36 -6.67
CA LEU A 99 -13.75 8.94 -5.62
C LEU A 99 -14.88 8.01 -5.16
N GLU A 100 -15.34 7.08 -5.99
CA GLU A 100 -16.33 6.06 -5.62
C GLU A 100 -15.87 5.20 -4.42
N TRP A 101 -14.55 5.07 -4.23
CA TRP A 101 -13.98 4.30 -3.12
C TRP A 101 -14.08 5.01 -1.77
N ILE A 102 -14.26 6.33 -1.75
CA ILE A 102 -14.17 7.13 -0.52
C ILE A 102 -15.21 6.72 0.54
N GLY A 103 -16.36 6.18 0.11
CA GLY A 103 -17.41 5.69 1.00
C GLY A 103 -17.08 4.36 1.67
N TRP A 104 -16.11 3.61 1.15
CA TRP A 104 -15.72 2.29 1.67
C TRP A 104 -14.67 2.37 2.78
N GLY A 105 -14.21 3.57 3.16
CA GLY A 105 -13.13 3.77 4.13
C GLY A 105 -11.83 4.21 3.45
N ILE A 106 -10.74 4.23 4.21
CA ILE A 106 -9.44 4.63 3.67
C ILE A 106 -8.90 3.49 2.81
N PRO A 107 -8.63 3.72 1.50
CA PRO A 107 -8.02 2.71 0.66
C PRO A 107 -6.57 2.45 1.10
N LEU A 108 -6.19 1.16 1.15
CA LEU A 108 -4.84 0.70 1.40
C LEU A 108 -4.37 -0.11 0.18
N PRO A 109 -3.08 -0.05 -0.19
CA PRO A 109 -2.55 -0.86 -1.26
C PRO A 109 -2.41 -2.32 -0.79
N ALA A 110 -2.64 -3.27 -1.70
CA ALA A 110 -2.43 -4.69 -1.48
C ALA A 110 -1.35 -5.20 -2.45
N TYR A 111 -0.11 -5.29 -1.96
CA TYR A 111 1.05 -5.77 -2.73
C TYR A 111 1.33 -7.27 -2.53
N GLY A 112 0.52 -7.99 -1.75
CA GLY A 112 0.74 -9.39 -1.40
C GLY A 112 1.07 -10.30 -2.59
N ALA A 113 2.12 -11.11 -2.43
CA ALA A 113 2.51 -12.09 -3.44
C ALA A 113 1.69 -13.39 -3.32
N LEU A 114 0.92 -13.73 -4.34
CA LEU A 114 0.12 -14.96 -4.39
C LEU A 114 0.83 -16.07 -5.16
N LEU A 115 1.60 -16.89 -4.44
CA LEU A 115 2.38 -17.95 -5.09
C LEU A 115 1.54 -19.13 -5.59
N ASP A 116 0.29 -19.28 -5.15
CA ASP A 116 -0.67 -20.26 -5.66
C ASP A 116 -1.52 -19.72 -6.83
N ASP A 117 -1.46 -18.41 -7.09
CA ASP A 117 -2.10 -17.79 -8.25
C ASP A 117 -1.20 -17.91 -9.51
N PRO A 118 -1.65 -18.57 -10.59
CA PRO A 118 -0.93 -18.61 -11.86
C PRO A 118 -0.68 -17.22 -12.48
N ASP A 119 -1.55 -16.24 -12.24
CA ASP A 119 -1.44 -14.90 -12.83
C ASP A 119 -0.30 -14.09 -12.20
N PHE A 120 0.08 -14.40 -10.95
CA PHE A 120 1.25 -13.84 -10.29
C PHE A 120 2.52 -14.06 -11.12
N TYR A 121 2.73 -15.28 -11.65
CA TYR A 121 3.90 -15.62 -12.46
C TYR A 121 3.90 -14.98 -13.85
N THR A 122 2.72 -14.60 -14.35
CA THR A 122 2.58 -13.84 -15.60
C THR A 122 2.94 -12.38 -15.39
N THR A 123 2.57 -11.83 -14.23
CA THR A 123 2.82 -10.43 -13.85
C THR A 123 4.26 -10.21 -13.36
N HIS A 124 4.84 -11.20 -12.68
CA HIS A 124 6.18 -11.16 -12.08
C HIS A 124 7.09 -12.30 -12.58
N PRO A 125 7.39 -12.37 -13.90
CA PRO A 125 8.25 -13.42 -14.46
C PRO A 125 9.71 -13.32 -13.98
N ASP A 126 10.13 -12.15 -13.52
CA ASP A 126 11.45 -11.85 -12.96
C ASP A 126 11.68 -12.54 -11.59
N VAL A 127 10.61 -12.79 -10.83
CA VAL A 127 10.67 -13.45 -9.51
C VAL A 127 10.95 -14.96 -9.62
N ILE A 128 10.67 -15.57 -10.77
CA ILE A 128 10.79 -17.03 -10.98
C ILE A 128 12.19 -17.53 -10.63
N SER A 129 13.24 -16.84 -11.09
CA SER A 129 14.63 -17.25 -10.85
C SER A 129 15.00 -17.30 -9.35
N VAL A 130 14.39 -16.43 -8.56
CA VAL A 130 14.58 -16.39 -7.10
C VAL A 130 13.81 -17.53 -6.43
N LEU A 131 12.56 -17.76 -6.84
CA LEU A 131 11.73 -18.87 -6.34
C LEU A 131 12.34 -20.25 -6.65
N GLU A 132 12.99 -20.40 -7.80
CA GLU A 132 13.71 -21.62 -8.17
C GLU A 132 14.85 -21.96 -7.21
N CYS A 133 15.47 -20.96 -6.56
CA CYS A 133 16.47 -21.20 -5.52
C CYS A 133 15.90 -21.98 -4.34
N PHE A 134 14.61 -21.79 -4.05
CA PHE A 134 13.84 -22.48 -3.02
C PHE A 134 13.14 -23.76 -3.51
N GLY A 135 13.38 -24.15 -4.76
CA GLY A 135 12.75 -25.31 -5.38
C GLY A 135 11.27 -25.10 -5.73
N ILE A 136 10.82 -23.85 -5.80
CA ILE A 136 9.49 -23.47 -6.28
C ILE A 136 9.60 -23.20 -7.78
N SER A 137 8.83 -23.93 -8.59
CA SER A 137 8.75 -23.68 -10.03
C SER A 137 7.29 -23.79 -10.47
N PRO A 138 6.76 -22.78 -11.21
CA PRO A 138 5.40 -22.84 -11.75
C PRO A 138 5.27 -23.82 -12.91
N GLN A 139 6.38 -24.32 -13.47
CA GLN A 139 6.34 -25.32 -14.53
C GLN A 139 6.43 -26.76 -13.98
N PRO A 140 5.73 -27.72 -14.61
CA PRO A 140 4.93 -27.61 -15.83
C PRO A 140 3.46 -27.20 -15.62
N ASN A 141 2.99 -27.03 -14.38
CA ASN A 141 1.59 -26.75 -14.07
C ASN A 141 1.44 -25.61 -13.04
N PRO A 142 1.16 -24.36 -13.49
CA PRO A 142 1.10 -23.21 -12.59
C PRO A 142 -0.15 -23.19 -11.71
N TYR A 143 -1.17 -24.00 -12.01
CA TYR A 143 -2.42 -24.08 -11.24
C TYR A 143 -2.37 -25.05 -10.05
N ASN A 144 -1.23 -25.70 -9.80
CA ASN A 144 -1.10 -26.68 -8.71
C ASN A 144 0.30 -26.60 -8.09
N ILE A 145 0.62 -25.43 -7.56
CA ILE A 145 1.88 -25.18 -6.85
C ILE A 145 1.61 -25.45 -5.36
N VAL A 146 2.30 -26.44 -4.80
CA VAL A 146 2.25 -26.72 -3.37
C VAL A 146 3.62 -26.38 -2.79
N ILE A 147 3.66 -25.37 -1.93
CA ILE A 147 4.88 -24.91 -1.27
C ILE A 147 4.97 -25.59 0.10
N PRO A 148 6.00 -26.43 0.35
CA PRO A 148 6.16 -27.06 1.65
C PRO A 148 6.42 -26.03 2.77
N ASP A 149 5.86 -26.23 3.97
CA ASP A 149 6.11 -25.37 5.15
C ASP A 149 7.60 -25.12 5.46
N VAL A 150 8.44 -26.10 5.16
CA VAL A 150 9.90 -25.97 5.37
C VAL A 150 10.49 -24.85 4.50
N THR A 151 9.90 -24.56 3.34
CA THR A 151 10.38 -23.51 2.43
C THR A 151 10.24 -22.13 3.06
N TYR A 152 9.10 -21.82 3.69
CA TYR A 152 8.91 -20.57 4.43
C TYR A 152 9.96 -20.42 5.55
N LYS A 153 10.20 -21.49 6.33
CA LYS A 153 11.24 -21.46 7.38
C LYS A 153 12.66 -21.24 6.84
N VAL A 154 12.97 -21.82 5.68
CA VAL A 154 14.27 -21.62 5.03
C VAL A 154 14.38 -20.18 4.52
N ALA A 155 13.32 -19.64 3.93
CA ALA A 155 13.24 -18.25 3.49
C ALA A 155 13.44 -17.28 4.66
N ASP A 156 12.78 -17.49 5.80
CA ASP A 156 12.96 -16.66 7.01
C ASP A 156 14.42 -16.64 7.47
N ILE A 157 15.06 -17.81 7.59
CA ILE A 157 16.46 -17.92 7.99
C ILE A 157 17.38 -17.16 7.03
N ILE A 158 17.15 -17.31 5.73
CA ILE A 158 17.93 -16.64 4.69
C ILE A 158 17.73 -15.12 4.76
N ALA A 159 16.48 -14.66 4.84
CA ALA A 159 16.15 -13.25 4.89
C ALA A 159 16.75 -12.60 6.15
N ASP A 160 16.64 -13.24 7.31
CA ASP A 160 17.22 -12.74 8.56
C ASP A 160 18.74 -12.57 8.47
N ASP A 161 19.45 -13.53 7.88
CA ASP A 161 20.90 -13.45 7.71
C ASP A 161 21.31 -12.40 6.65
N LEU A 162 20.52 -12.25 5.58
CA LEU A 162 20.70 -11.23 4.55
C LEU A 162 20.50 -9.81 5.12
N LEU A 163 19.54 -9.62 6.03
CA LEU A 163 19.30 -8.34 6.70
C LEU A 163 20.50 -7.89 7.56
N GLN A 164 21.33 -8.81 8.03
CA GLN A 164 22.55 -8.50 8.77
C GLN A 164 23.75 -8.15 7.89
N GLN A 165 23.64 -8.25 6.57
CA GLN A 165 24.75 -7.96 5.67
C GLN A 165 25.01 -6.44 5.57
N PRO A 166 26.28 -6.01 5.53
CA PRO A 166 26.61 -4.60 5.41
C PRO A 166 26.21 -4.04 4.04
N GLU A 167 26.31 -4.83 2.99
CA GLU A 167 25.95 -4.43 1.63
C GLU A 167 24.43 -4.27 1.48
N ASN A 168 24.01 -3.12 0.93
CA ASN A 168 22.59 -2.79 0.84
C ASN A 168 21.81 -3.73 -0.09
N HIS A 169 22.43 -4.17 -1.20
CA HIS A 169 21.77 -5.05 -2.16
C HIS A 169 21.35 -6.39 -1.54
N TRP A 170 22.09 -6.90 -0.55
CA TRP A 170 21.71 -8.15 0.13
C TRP A 170 20.53 -7.94 1.06
N ARG A 171 20.47 -6.80 1.76
CA ARG A 171 19.30 -6.41 2.56
C ARG A 171 18.06 -6.22 1.68
N GLN A 172 18.22 -5.67 0.48
CA GLN A 172 17.15 -5.55 -0.52
C GLN A 172 16.66 -6.92 -1.03
N VAL A 173 17.57 -7.85 -1.28
CA VAL A 173 17.19 -9.25 -1.58
C VAL A 173 16.47 -9.91 -0.40
N ALA A 174 16.81 -9.54 0.85
CA ALA A 174 16.07 -10.02 2.01
C ALA A 174 14.61 -9.57 2.00
N TRP A 175 14.34 -8.30 1.66
CA TRP A 175 12.98 -7.78 1.51
C TRP A 175 12.22 -8.45 0.37
N LEU A 176 12.88 -8.69 -0.77
CA LEU A 176 12.32 -9.50 -1.86
C LEU A 176 11.88 -10.89 -1.38
N ILE A 177 12.73 -11.57 -0.61
CA ILE A 177 12.42 -12.89 -0.06
C ILE A 177 11.25 -12.79 0.92
N ARG A 178 11.24 -11.79 1.81
CA ARG A 178 10.15 -11.61 2.78
C ARG A 178 8.82 -11.29 2.13
N TRP A 179 8.81 -10.51 1.05
CA TRP A 179 7.61 -10.19 0.27
C TRP A 179 7.01 -11.44 -0.37
N VAL A 180 7.81 -12.25 -1.09
CA VAL A 180 7.29 -13.46 -1.73
C VAL A 180 6.83 -14.52 -0.73
N THR A 181 7.22 -14.41 0.54
CA THR A 181 6.77 -15.28 1.63
C THR A 181 5.78 -14.63 2.60
N SER A 182 5.26 -13.44 2.29
CA SER A 182 4.32 -12.68 3.13
C SER A 182 4.77 -12.56 4.60
N SER A 183 6.03 -12.17 4.81
CA SER A 183 6.70 -12.13 6.11
C SER A 183 7.35 -10.77 6.42
N THR A 184 6.84 -9.70 5.82
CA THR A 184 7.35 -8.34 6.02
C THR A 184 6.88 -7.73 7.35
N ASN A 185 5.76 -8.21 7.89
CA ASN A 185 4.99 -7.65 9.01
C ASN A 185 4.26 -6.34 8.68
N ASN A 186 4.13 -6.00 7.40
CA ASN A 186 3.28 -4.92 6.93
C ASN A 186 2.13 -5.52 6.13
N SER A 187 0.88 -5.33 6.60
CA SER A 187 -0.30 -5.96 5.97
C SER A 187 -0.53 -5.50 4.53
N CYS A 188 -0.09 -4.29 4.16
CA CYS A 188 -0.18 -3.82 2.77
C CYS A 188 0.78 -4.57 1.83
N VAL A 189 1.82 -5.19 2.38
CA VAL A 189 2.81 -5.96 1.60
C VAL A 189 2.58 -7.46 1.71
N ASP A 190 2.03 -7.92 2.83
CA ASP A 190 1.83 -9.35 3.10
C ASP A 190 0.47 -9.88 2.61
N TRP A 191 -0.57 -9.03 2.55
CA TRP A 191 -1.92 -9.44 2.15
C TRP A 191 -2.21 -9.09 0.69
N ASP A 192 -2.94 -9.98 0.03
CA ASP A 192 -3.53 -9.74 -1.28
C ASP A 192 -4.81 -8.91 -1.17
N GLU A 193 -5.40 -8.57 -2.32
CA GLU A 193 -6.64 -7.79 -2.40
C GLU A 193 -7.82 -8.52 -1.74
N GLU A 194 -7.93 -9.84 -1.89
CA GLU A 194 -9.03 -10.63 -1.32
C GLU A 194 -8.98 -10.62 0.21
N MET A 195 -7.83 -10.91 0.80
CA MET A 195 -7.60 -10.89 2.23
C MET A 195 -7.75 -9.49 2.80
N MET A 196 -7.23 -8.46 2.11
CA MET A 196 -7.41 -7.07 2.54
C MET A 196 -8.88 -6.64 2.51
N SER A 197 -9.65 -7.05 1.50
CA SER A 197 -11.08 -6.77 1.41
C SER A 197 -11.93 -7.53 2.44
N SER A 198 -11.37 -8.56 3.08
CA SER A 198 -12.07 -9.38 4.09
C SER A 198 -12.11 -8.75 5.48
N VAL A 199 -11.28 -7.72 5.73
CA VAL A 199 -11.22 -7.01 7.01
C VAL A 199 -12.01 -5.71 6.98
N GLN A 200 -12.39 -5.22 8.16
CA GLN A 200 -13.05 -3.92 8.24
C GLN A 200 -12.09 -2.82 7.80
N PRO A 201 -12.48 -1.95 6.85
CA PRO A 201 -11.63 -0.87 6.37
C PRO A 201 -11.43 0.19 7.47
N LEU A 202 -10.31 0.91 7.38
CA LEU A 202 -10.02 2.04 8.25
C LEU A 202 -11.04 3.16 8.02
N SER A 203 -11.41 3.85 9.09
CA SER A 203 -12.34 4.98 9.02
C SER A 203 -11.61 6.27 8.66
N TRP A 204 -12.34 7.31 8.24
CA TRP A 204 -11.76 8.62 7.94
C TRP A 204 -11.56 9.51 9.18
N ASP A 205 -11.29 8.92 10.34
CA ASP A 205 -10.92 9.68 11.53
C ASP A 205 -9.40 9.99 11.56
N ALA A 206 -9.00 10.92 12.43
CA ALA A 206 -7.64 11.44 12.42
C ALA A 206 -6.58 10.38 12.79
N ASP A 207 -6.92 9.43 13.66
CA ASP A 207 -6.00 8.41 14.13
C ASP A 207 -5.82 7.33 13.05
N ASP A 208 -6.92 6.89 12.43
CA ASP A 208 -6.91 5.96 11.30
C ASP A 208 -6.21 6.55 10.06
N ILE A 209 -6.38 7.85 9.79
CA ILE A 209 -5.64 8.57 8.73
C ILE A 209 -4.15 8.57 9.00
N ALA A 210 -3.74 8.86 10.25
CA ALA A 210 -2.33 8.86 10.62
C ALA A 210 -1.73 7.46 10.45
N PHE A 211 -2.42 6.43 10.95
CA PHE A 211 -2.03 5.04 10.80
C PHE A 211 -1.94 4.62 9.32
N ALA A 212 -2.93 4.96 8.50
CA ALA A 212 -2.95 4.65 7.08
C ALA A 212 -1.72 5.24 6.35
N ARG A 213 -1.35 6.49 6.66
CA ARG A 213 -0.15 7.10 6.08
C ARG A 213 1.13 6.38 6.48
N GLU A 214 1.27 6.04 7.76
CA GLU A 214 2.45 5.34 8.26
C GLU A 214 2.61 3.95 7.61
N ILE A 215 1.53 3.17 7.54
CA ILE A 215 1.60 1.82 6.96
C ILE A 215 1.82 1.85 5.44
N VAL A 216 1.25 2.84 4.73
CA VAL A 216 1.47 3.04 3.28
C VAL A 216 2.90 3.49 3.01
N GLU A 217 3.43 4.46 3.77
CA GLU A 217 4.82 4.92 3.61
C GLU A 217 5.83 3.79 3.87
N GLU A 218 5.58 2.97 4.90
CA GLU A 218 6.40 1.78 5.15
C GLU A 218 6.29 0.76 4.01
N ALA A 219 5.08 0.49 3.52
CA ALA A 219 4.85 -0.45 2.42
C ALA A 219 5.56 -0.01 1.13
N ASP A 220 5.47 1.27 0.77
CA ASP A 220 6.17 1.85 -0.37
C ASP A 220 7.70 1.72 -0.23
N GLY A 221 8.22 1.94 0.98
CA GLY A 221 9.63 1.73 1.31
C GLY A 221 10.08 0.28 1.12
N ILE A 222 9.29 -0.68 1.61
CA ILE A 222 9.55 -2.11 1.44
C ILE A 222 9.53 -2.48 -0.05
N MET A 223 8.49 -2.06 -0.79
CA MET A 223 8.36 -2.37 -2.21
C MET A 223 9.46 -1.74 -3.07
N ALA A 224 9.94 -0.55 -2.71
CA ALA A 224 11.11 0.05 -3.33
C ALA A 224 12.37 -0.82 -3.15
N ASP A 225 12.59 -1.37 -1.95
CA ASP A 225 13.70 -2.29 -1.68
C ASP A 225 13.51 -3.65 -2.37
N VAL A 226 12.29 -4.18 -2.44
CA VAL A 226 11.95 -5.39 -3.21
C VAL A 226 12.34 -5.21 -4.67
N HIS A 227 11.90 -4.14 -5.32
CA HIS A 227 12.21 -3.86 -6.72
C HIS A 227 13.71 -3.65 -6.96
N ALA A 228 14.41 -2.97 -6.03
CA ALA A 228 15.85 -2.81 -6.11
C ALA A 228 16.59 -4.16 -5.98
N GLY A 229 16.17 -5.01 -5.04
CA GLY A 229 16.72 -6.35 -4.83
C GLY A 229 16.51 -7.25 -6.05
N LEU A 230 15.30 -7.22 -6.62
CA LEU A 230 14.92 -7.98 -7.82
C LEU A 230 15.71 -7.52 -9.05
N THR A 231 15.84 -6.22 -9.24
CA THR A 231 16.65 -5.63 -10.31
C THR A 231 18.12 -6.06 -10.19
N TRP A 232 18.68 -5.96 -8.98
CA TRP A 232 20.08 -6.29 -8.74
C TRP A 232 20.36 -7.78 -8.95
N ILE A 233 19.56 -8.67 -8.37
CA ILE A 233 19.81 -10.12 -8.47
C ILE A 233 19.65 -10.62 -9.92
N SER A 234 18.69 -10.06 -10.68
CA SER A 234 18.48 -10.37 -12.09
C SER A 234 19.65 -9.95 -12.98
N GLN A 235 20.34 -8.87 -12.61
CA GLN A 235 21.52 -8.37 -13.33
C GLN A 235 22.82 -9.06 -12.93
N ASN A 236 22.82 -9.83 -11.83
CA ASN A 236 24.02 -10.46 -11.27
C ASN A 236 23.81 -11.98 -11.10
N PRO A 237 23.96 -12.79 -12.17
CA PRO A 237 23.75 -14.24 -12.12
C PRO A 237 24.57 -14.95 -11.04
N THR A 238 25.78 -14.47 -10.77
CA THR A 238 26.63 -14.99 -9.69
C THR A 238 25.99 -14.84 -8.31
N SER A 239 25.22 -13.78 -8.07
CA SER A 239 24.50 -13.59 -6.81
C SER A 239 23.37 -14.61 -6.64
N LEU A 240 22.70 -14.96 -7.74
CA LEU A 240 21.68 -16.02 -7.73
C LEU A 240 22.28 -17.39 -7.40
N GLU A 241 23.47 -17.71 -7.94
CA GLU A 241 24.19 -18.93 -7.59
C GLU A 241 24.60 -18.98 -6.11
N VAL A 242 25.00 -17.83 -5.54
CA VAL A 242 25.32 -17.70 -4.12
C VAL A 242 24.08 -17.93 -3.26
N LEU A 243 22.95 -17.29 -3.61
CA LEU A 243 21.67 -17.48 -2.95
C LEU A 243 21.25 -18.96 -2.97
N SER A 244 21.21 -19.57 -4.17
CA SER A 244 20.86 -20.97 -4.36
C SER A 244 21.74 -21.89 -3.49
N ARG A 245 23.06 -21.67 -3.47
CA ARG A 245 23.99 -22.46 -2.65
C ARG A 245 23.68 -22.37 -1.16
N ASN A 246 23.40 -21.17 -0.65
CA ASN A 246 23.07 -20.97 0.77
C ASN A 246 21.72 -21.59 1.13
N VAL A 247 20.71 -21.44 0.27
CA VAL A 247 19.41 -22.10 0.44
C VAL A 247 19.57 -23.63 0.50
N GLN A 248 20.36 -24.21 -0.42
CA GLN A 248 20.63 -25.66 -0.43
C GLN A 248 21.38 -26.14 0.81
N LYS A 249 22.32 -25.36 1.36
CA LYS A 249 23.00 -25.69 2.64
C LYS A 249 21.99 -25.86 3.79
N ILE A 250 20.96 -25.02 3.85
CA ILE A 250 19.92 -25.11 4.90
C ILE A 250 19.01 -26.32 4.65
N TYR A 251 18.55 -26.54 3.42
CA TYR A 251 17.74 -27.73 3.10
C TYR A 251 18.45 -29.05 3.42
N GLN A 252 19.76 -29.14 3.20
CA GLN A 252 20.55 -30.34 3.50
C GLN A 252 20.76 -30.58 5.01
N THR A 253 20.62 -29.54 5.82
CA THR A 253 20.89 -29.59 7.27
C THR A 253 19.63 -29.63 8.12
N LYS A 254 18.44 -29.53 7.51
CA LYS A 254 17.12 -29.48 8.20
C LYS A 254 16.84 -30.63 9.16
N ASP A 255 17.41 -31.81 8.92
CA ASP A 255 17.19 -33.02 9.74
C ASP A 255 18.25 -33.21 10.85
N GLN A 256 19.23 -32.31 10.94
CA GLN A 256 20.34 -32.42 11.90
C GLN A 256 20.06 -31.59 13.16
N LYS A 257 19.81 -32.27 14.29
CA LYS A 257 19.75 -31.62 15.61
C LYS A 257 21.09 -30.90 15.88
N ASN A 258 21.07 -29.57 15.93
CA ASN A 258 22.21 -28.66 16.17
C ASN A 258 23.11 -28.32 14.97
N ALA A 259 22.64 -28.45 13.72
CA ALA A 259 23.40 -27.92 12.60
C ALA A 259 23.59 -26.40 12.74
N ARG A 260 24.85 -25.96 12.80
CA ARG A 260 25.22 -24.55 12.62
C ARG A 260 25.61 -24.38 11.16
N TYR A 261 24.81 -23.65 10.41
CA TYR A 261 25.16 -23.22 9.06
C TYR A 261 25.93 -21.89 9.15
N GLN A 262 26.98 -21.77 8.34
CA GLN A 262 27.62 -20.50 8.03
C GLN A 262 27.28 -20.17 6.59
N LEU A 263 26.49 -19.10 6.42
CA LEU A 263 26.11 -18.59 5.12
C LEU A 263 27.21 -17.64 4.63
N GLU A 264 27.49 -17.69 3.34
CA GLU A 264 28.55 -16.91 2.72
C GLU A 264 27.93 -16.11 1.58
N TRP A 265 27.94 -14.78 1.68
CA TRP A 265 27.28 -13.87 0.72
C TRP A 265 28.27 -13.14 -0.20
N SER A 266 29.55 -13.47 -0.08
CA SER A 266 30.58 -12.97 -0.99
C SER A 266 30.34 -13.53 -2.39
N CYS A 267 30.12 -12.65 -3.37
CA CYS A 267 30.27 -13.06 -4.76
C CYS A 267 31.70 -13.61 -4.93
N PRO A 268 31.89 -14.81 -5.48
CA PRO A 268 33.23 -15.26 -5.85
C PRO A 268 33.81 -14.21 -6.78
N THR A 269 34.74 -13.42 -6.26
CA THR A 269 35.55 -12.50 -7.03
C THR A 269 36.09 -13.30 -8.21
N GLN A 270 35.95 -12.76 -9.42
CA GLN A 270 36.71 -13.21 -10.58
C GLN A 270 38.12 -13.47 -10.08
N ARG A 271 38.56 -14.74 -10.14
CA ARG A 271 39.89 -15.15 -9.71
C ARG A 271 40.86 -14.09 -10.20
N ASP A 272 41.58 -13.47 -9.26
CA ASP A 272 42.69 -12.59 -9.55
C ASP A 272 43.69 -13.40 -10.39
N GLU A 273 43.65 -13.26 -11.71
CA GLU A 273 44.62 -13.85 -12.66
C GLU A 273 46.01 -13.19 -12.53
N ARG A 274 46.26 -12.43 -11.46
CA ARG A 274 47.53 -11.78 -11.16
C ARG A 274 48.50 -12.64 -10.36
N GLY A 275 48.25 -13.95 -10.25
CA GLY A 275 49.06 -14.88 -9.47
C GLY A 275 50.09 -15.71 -10.25
N THR A 276 50.35 -15.45 -11.54
CA THR A 276 51.28 -16.28 -12.33
C THR A 276 52.09 -15.50 -13.38
N GLN A 277 52.72 -14.39 -13.00
CA GLN A 277 53.87 -13.88 -13.76
C GLN A 277 54.94 -13.32 -12.80
N SER A 278 55.79 -14.21 -12.29
CA SER A 278 57.14 -13.84 -11.81
C SER A 278 58.02 -15.10 -11.71
N VAL A 279 58.29 -15.73 -12.86
CA VAL A 279 59.53 -16.51 -13.06
C VAL A 279 59.95 -16.32 -14.52
N ALA A 280 60.78 -15.30 -14.76
CA ALA A 280 61.80 -15.25 -15.81
C ALA A 280 62.71 -14.04 -15.54
#